data_AF-G0UXC7-F1
#
_entry.id   AF-G0UXC7-F1
#
_cell.length_a   1.000
_cell.length_b   1.000
_cell.length_c   1.000
_cell.angle_alpha   90.00
_cell.angle_beta   90.00
_cell.angle_gamma   90.00
#
_symmetry.space_group_name_H-M   'P 1'
#
loop_
_entity.id
_entity.type
_entity.pdbx_description
1 polymer ?
#
loop_
_entity_poly.entity_id
_entity_poly.type
_entity_poly.pdbx_seq_one_letter_code
_entity_poly.pdbx_strand_id
1 'polypeptide(L)'
;MLLRASVLLKPKVVVIGTGWAGCYFVKDLNPQRLELHVLSTRNHHVLTPLLPQTTTGTLEFRSVCEPITRIQPALASPPNGFSRCLVHDIDFEAKKVGCVSVDNVSVGPHALVHEFNVDYDMLVLAHGAQPNTFNVPGALERACFLREVSEARTIRRRLVQNIMTASLPVTSVQEKKRLLHTVVVGGGPTGVEFSADLAEFLRHDVKGINPELLQYCRVTVLEAGEVFSMFDLRVREWGKRRLDALGIRIVKGSVVAVKEKEVVTKDGGVFPAGLVVWSTGVGPSTLTKEIKVDRTPQGRISIDNHMRVLRNGSPIQDVYAIGDCAADSNNPLPCLAAVASRQGTYLAAKFNAILANAPHTTPFQYKSLGSMVSLGTSSAVVQLNGRRKVDFVGLKALFFWRSAYLSMLGSWRNKLYIIVNWLGSALFGRDVTLINDYNEERMWLSLAAEEAMRLRMKKKDKSEGSAHDQGNGNNGETTITGEGSCQHAKERKD
;
A
#
# COMPACT_ATOMS: atom_id res chain seq x y z
N MET A 1 36.10 31.92 40.60
CA MET A 1 34.77 31.38 40.92
C MET A 1 34.17 30.83 39.63
N LEU A 2 34.43 29.55 39.32
CA LEU A 2 33.94 28.88 38.11
C LEU A 2 32.50 28.45 38.34
N LEU A 3 31.54 29.20 37.78
CA LEU A 3 30.15 28.75 37.64
C LEU A 3 30.15 27.55 36.70
N ARG A 4 30.15 26.33 37.25
CA ARG A 4 29.69 25.14 36.52
C ARG A 4 28.23 25.39 36.15
N ALA A 5 27.99 25.75 34.90
CA ALA A 5 26.66 25.67 34.32
C ALA A 5 26.21 24.21 34.47
N SER A 6 25.29 23.94 35.39
CA SER A 6 24.54 22.70 35.40
C SER A 6 23.86 22.58 34.04
N VAL A 7 24.38 21.73 33.17
CA VAL A 7 23.70 21.34 31.93
C VAL A 7 22.40 20.70 32.39
N LEU A 8 21.30 21.45 32.31
CA LEU A 8 19.96 20.89 32.51
C LEU A 8 19.81 19.79 31.45
N LEU A 9 19.80 18.54 31.91
CA LEU A 9 19.54 17.38 31.06
C LEU A 9 18.20 17.61 30.36
N LYS A 10 18.24 17.64 29.03
CA LYS A 10 17.04 17.80 28.21
C LYS A 10 16.23 16.51 28.30
N PRO A 11 14.90 16.57 28.49
CA PRO A 11 14.09 15.36 28.55
C PRO A 11 14.12 14.61 27.22
N LYS A 12 14.21 13.29 27.28
CA LYS A 12 14.17 12.37 26.14
C LYS A 12 12.71 12.13 25.73
N VAL A 13 12.37 12.54 24.50
CA VAL A 13 11.06 12.32 23.91
C VAL A 13 11.19 11.26 22.82
N VAL A 14 10.52 10.12 23.03
CA VAL A 14 10.47 9.02 22.07
C VAL A 14 9.13 9.03 21.34
N VAL A 15 9.17 8.97 20.00
CA VAL A 15 7.98 8.92 19.14
C VAL A 15 8.01 7.65 18.31
N ILE A 16 6.97 6.83 18.42
CA ILE A 16 6.84 5.61 17.64
C ILE A 16 5.93 5.88 16.44
N GLY A 17 6.49 5.89 15.24
CA GLY A 17 5.78 6.01 13.96
C GLY A 17 6.02 7.32 13.22
N THR A 18 6.14 7.20 11.89
CA THR A 18 6.31 8.33 10.94
C THR A 18 5.06 8.56 10.08
N GLY A 19 3.87 8.26 10.62
CA GLY A 19 2.59 8.49 9.95
C GLY A 19 2.10 9.93 10.09
N TRP A 20 0.83 10.18 9.74
CA TRP A 20 0.20 11.50 9.86
C TRP A 20 0.32 12.10 11.27
N ALA A 21 0.02 11.33 12.31
CA ALA A 21 0.04 11.82 13.68
C ALA A 21 1.48 12.13 14.15
N GLY A 22 2.40 11.17 14.00
CA GLY A 22 3.79 11.30 14.41
C GLY A 22 4.52 12.43 13.67
N CYS A 23 4.33 12.54 12.35
CA CYS A 23 4.97 13.59 11.56
C CYS A 23 4.48 15.00 11.92
N TYR A 24 3.17 15.19 12.10
CA TYR A 24 2.65 16.50 12.52
C TYR A 24 3.04 16.83 13.96
N PHE A 25 3.19 15.83 14.83
CA PHE A 25 3.75 16.03 16.16
C PHE A 25 5.21 16.51 16.10
N VAL A 26 6.11 15.77 15.45
CA VAL A 26 7.54 16.12 15.42
C VAL A 26 7.85 17.37 14.62
N LYS A 27 7.03 17.70 13.61
CA LYS A 27 7.18 18.90 12.77
C LYS A 27 7.07 20.18 13.61
N ASP A 28 6.09 20.23 14.50
CA ASP A 28 5.74 21.46 15.25
C ASP A 28 6.44 21.51 16.63
N LEU A 29 7.24 20.49 16.97
CA LEU A 29 7.97 20.36 18.23
C LEU A 29 9.25 21.21 18.24
N ASN A 30 9.62 21.79 19.38
CA ASN A 30 10.87 22.54 19.53
C ASN A 30 12.04 21.63 19.95
N PRO A 31 12.95 21.26 19.03
CA PRO A 31 14.05 20.33 19.31
C PRO A 31 15.14 20.95 20.21
N GLN A 32 15.10 22.26 20.50
CA GLN A 32 16.10 22.88 21.36
C GLN A 32 15.86 22.61 22.85
N ARG A 33 14.68 22.10 23.22
CA ARG A 33 14.27 21.90 24.62
C ARG A 33 14.19 20.44 25.06
N LEU A 34 14.56 19.51 24.19
CA LEU A 34 14.42 18.06 24.40
C LEU A 34 15.48 17.30 23.58
N GLU A 35 15.63 16.00 23.85
CA GLU A 35 16.31 15.05 22.97
C GLU A 35 15.26 14.20 22.26
N LEU A 36 15.18 14.25 20.93
CA LEU A 36 14.14 13.59 20.15
C LEU A 36 14.64 12.29 19.54
N HIS A 37 13.95 11.19 19.80
CA HIS A 37 14.15 9.93 19.08
C HIS A 37 12.88 9.47 18.38
N VAL A 38 12.94 9.26 17.06
CA VAL A 38 11.82 8.68 16.29
C VAL A 38 12.13 7.23 15.92
N LEU A 39 11.21 6.33 16.25
CA LEU A 39 11.29 4.89 15.98
C LEU A 39 10.23 4.50 14.96
N SER A 40 10.60 3.88 13.84
CA SER A 40 9.63 3.45 12.82
C SER A 40 10.25 2.44 11.86
N THR A 41 9.45 1.57 11.26
CA THR A 41 9.91 0.64 10.22
C THR A 41 10.19 1.33 8.88
N ARG A 42 9.77 2.59 8.73
CA ARG A 42 10.02 3.45 7.55
C ARG A 42 10.58 4.81 7.96
N ASN A 43 11.45 5.37 7.13
CA ASN A 43 12.13 6.66 7.39
C ASN A 43 11.40 7.89 6.84
N HIS A 44 10.17 7.74 6.37
CA HIS A 44 9.43 8.80 5.70
C HIS A 44 7.95 8.80 6.08
N HIS A 45 7.34 9.96 5.90
CA HIS A 45 5.90 10.15 5.84
C HIS A 45 5.37 9.77 4.46
N VAL A 46 4.19 9.17 4.42
CA VAL A 46 3.44 8.93 3.18
C VAL A 46 2.18 9.80 3.19
N LEU A 47 2.04 10.64 2.17
CA LEU A 47 0.82 11.43 1.96
C LEU A 47 -0.28 10.53 1.38
N THR A 48 -0.88 9.73 2.26
CA THR A 48 -1.81 8.64 1.89
C THR A 48 -2.97 9.02 0.95
N PRO A 49 -3.53 10.24 0.96
CA PRO A 49 -4.58 10.62 0.01
C PRO A 49 -4.13 10.75 -1.45
N LEU A 50 -2.83 10.91 -1.71
CA LEU A 50 -2.28 10.90 -3.06
C LEU A 50 -1.75 9.51 -3.47
N LEU A 51 -1.72 8.55 -2.54
CA LEU A 51 -1.21 7.20 -2.79
C LEU A 51 -1.96 6.46 -3.91
N PRO A 52 -3.32 6.54 -4.04
CA PRO A 52 -4.02 5.90 -5.15
C PRO A 52 -3.48 6.28 -6.53
N GLN A 53 -3.13 7.55 -6.74
CA GLN A 53 -2.60 8.04 -8.02
C GLN A 53 -1.21 7.48 -8.37
N THR A 54 -0.49 6.90 -7.40
CA THR A 54 0.79 6.24 -7.66
C THR A 54 0.64 4.84 -8.24
N THR A 55 -0.54 4.23 -8.08
CA THR A 55 -0.81 2.85 -8.54
C THR A 55 -0.95 2.75 -10.06
N THR A 56 -1.34 3.85 -10.72
CA THR A 56 -1.59 3.93 -12.17
C THR A 56 -0.51 4.73 -12.91
N GLY A 57 0.44 5.34 -12.20
CA GLY A 57 1.48 6.19 -12.79
C GLY A 57 1.07 7.65 -13.01
N THR A 58 -0.05 8.12 -12.45
CA THR A 58 -0.37 9.56 -12.42
C THR A 58 0.63 10.35 -11.55
N LEU A 59 1.08 9.74 -10.45
CA LEU A 59 2.13 10.28 -9.60
C LEU A 59 3.23 9.25 -9.42
N GLU A 60 4.47 9.73 -9.32
CA GLU A 60 5.57 8.87 -8.91
C GLU A 60 5.59 8.60 -7.40
N PHE A 61 6.04 7.41 -7.03
CA PHE A 61 6.03 6.95 -5.63
C PHE A 61 6.74 7.91 -4.67
N ARG A 62 7.88 8.48 -5.10
CA ARG A 62 8.66 9.41 -4.29
C ARG A 62 7.99 10.77 -4.11
N SER A 63 7.05 11.14 -4.99
CA SER A 63 6.37 12.43 -4.94
C SER A 63 5.41 12.54 -3.76
N VAL A 64 4.92 11.39 -3.26
CA VAL A 64 4.02 11.32 -2.10
C VAL A 64 4.76 11.00 -0.78
N CYS A 65 6.10 10.93 -0.81
CA CYS A 65 6.92 10.59 0.35
C CYS A 65 7.77 11.76 0.82
N GLU A 66 7.83 11.98 2.14
CA GLU A 66 8.70 13.00 2.74
C GLU A 66 9.56 12.39 3.86
N PRO A 67 10.90 12.35 3.73
CA PRO A 67 11.78 11.84 4.78
C PRO A 67 11.57 12.55 6.12
N ILE A 68 11.54 11.80 7.22
CA ILE A 68 11.29 12.34 8.56
C ILE A 68 12.35 13.37 8.96
N THR A 69 13.60 13.18 8.52
CA THR A 69 14.72 14.09 8.73
C THR A 69 14.60 15.39 7.94
N ARG A 70 13.75 15.47 6.90
CA ARG A 70 13.43 16.76 6.27
C ARG A 70 12.26 17.46 6.99
N ILE A 71 11.34 16.68 7.55
CA ILE A 71 10.22 17.22 8.36
C ILE A 71 10.74 17.84 9.65
N GLN A 72 11.68 17.17 10.33
CA GLN A 72 12.35 17.66 11.53
C GLN A 72 13.88 17.51 11.34
N PRO A 73 14.57 18.55 10.83
CA PRO A 73 16.01 18.54 10.56
C PRO A 73 16.88 18.18 11.77
N ALA A 74 16.42 18.47 12.99
CA ALA A 74 17.15 18.12 14.19
C ALA A 74 17.45 16.61 14.30
N LEU A 75 16.60 15.75 13.73
CA LEU A 75 16.79 14.28 13.72
C LEU A 75 18.06 13.82 12.96
N ALA A 76 18.66 14.69 12.15
CA ALA A 76 19.89 14.40 11.43
C ALA A 76 21.16 14.70 12.27
N SER A 77 21.01 15.18 13.51
CA SER A 77 22.14 15.59 14.35
C SER A 77 21.97 15.11 15.80
N PRO A 78 22.98 14.41 16.35
CA PRO A 78 22.99 14.03 17.77
C PRO A 78 22.81 15.24 18.69
N PRO A 79 22.16 15.06 19.87
CA PRO A 79 21.70 13.79 20.44
C PRO A 79 20.36 13.30 19.88
N ASN A 80 19.71 14.03 18.96
CA ASN A 80 18.48 13.56 18.33
C ASN A 80 18.76 12.46 17.30
N GLY A 81 17.76 11.62 17.03
CA GLY A 81 17.95 10.52 16.08
C GLY A 81 16.68 9.91 15.54
N PHE A 82 16.86 9.19 14.43
CA PHE A 82 15.85 8.30 13.86
C PHE A 82 16.44 6.88 13.82
N SER A 83 15.70 5.91 14.36
CA SER A 83 16.06 4.50 14.24
C SER A 83 15.03 3.75 13.43
N ARG A 84 15.50 3.08 12.36
CA ARG A 84 14.67 2.17 11.60
C ARG A 84 14.58 0.82 12.31
N CYS A 85 13.46 0.57 12.95
CA CYS A 85 13.28 -0.60 13.81
C CYS A 85 11.81 -1.00 13.92
N LEU A 86 11.58 -2.24 14.35
CA LEU A 86 10.31 -2.73 14.83
C LEU A 86 10.29 -2.60 16.35
N VAL A 87 9.28 -1.91 16.88
CA VAL A 87 9.01 -1.89 18.32
C VAL A 87 8.13 -3.08 18.66
N HIS A 88 8.55 -3.89 19.64
CA HIS A 88 7.83 -5.10 20.06
C HIS A 88 7.35 -5.04 21.52
N ASP A 89 7.96 -4.20 22.37
CA ASP A 89 7.57 -4.09 23.77
C ASP A 89 7.78 -2.67 24.32
N ILE A 90 7.04 -2.35 25.38
CA ILE A 90 7.17 -1.09 26.12
C ILE A 90 7.07 -1.40 27.61
N ASP A 91 8.17 -1.14 28.32
CA ASP A 91 8.19 -1.14 29.78
C ASP A 91 7.85 0.27 30.29
N PHE A 92 6.66 0.40 30.87
CA PHE A 92 6.17 1.67 31.43
C PHE A 92 6.80 2.00 32.79
N GLU A 93 7.27 1.00 33.54
CA GLU A 93 7.89 1.21 34.86
C GLU A 93 9.36 1.57 34.72
N ALA A 94 10.10 0.82 33.89
CA ALA A 94 11.50 1.11 33.59
C ALA A 94 11.67 2.27 32.58
N LYS A 95 10.58 2.75 31.98
CA LYS A 95 10.53 3.74 30.90
C LYS A 95 11.46 3.40 29.71
N LYS A 96 11.27 2.19 29.14
CA LYS A 96 12.06 1.68 28.00
C LYS A 96 11.17 1.18 26.87
N VAL A 97 11.65 1.35 25.64
CA VAL A 97 11.05 0.79 24.42
C VAL A 97 11.96 -0.30 23.85
N GLY A 98 11.44 -1.53 23.78
CA GLY A 98 12.13 -2.68 23.19
C GLY A 98 12.03 -2.67 21.67
N CYS A 99 13.18 -2.71 21.00
CA CYS A 99 13.30 -2.53 19.56
C CYS A 99 14.15 -3.62 18.92
N VAL A 100 13.80 -4.00 17.69
CA VAL A 100 14.60 -4.88 16.84
C VAL A 100 14.93 -4.16 15.53
N SER A 101 16.18 -4.22 15.08
CA SER A 101 16.61 -3.58 13.84
C SER A 101 15.92 -4.16 12.59
N VAL A 102 15.66 -3.33 11.59
CA VAL A 102 15.04 -3.72 10.30
C VAL A 102 15.97 -3.34 9.15
N ASP A 103 16.06 -4.21 8.14
CA ASP A 103 16.92 -4.08 6.95
C ASP A 103 18.41 -3.97 7.28
N ASN A 104 18.96 -5.03 7.88
CA ASN A 104 20.41 -5.15 8.03
C ASN A 104 21.04 -5.44 6.65
N VAL A 105 22.26 -4.90 6.42
CA VAL A 105 23.00 -5.02 5.15
C VAL A 105 23.29 -6.48 4.77
N SER A 106 23.19 -7.41 5.73
CA SER A 106 23.27 -8.84 5.51
C SER A 106 21.99 -9.38 4.85
N VAL A 107 22.13 -9.93 3.65
CA VAL A 107 21.01 -10.50 2.88
C VAL A 107 20.89 -12.00 3.15
N GLY A 108 19.73 -12.46 3.60
CA GLY A 108 19.39 -13.89 3.73
C GLY A 108 18.49 -14.22 4.93
N PRO A 109 17.91 -15.43 4.98
CA PRO A 109 17.04 -15.87 6.09
C PRO A 109 17.77 -15.99 7.45
N HIS A 110 19.10 -15.89 7.45
CA HIS A 110 19.96 -15.89 8.64
C HIS A 110 20.62 -14.53 8.89
N ALA A 111 20.11 -13.44 8.30
CA ALA A 111 20.59 -12.11 8.61
C ALA A 111 20.44 -11.84 10.12
N LEU A 112 21.54 -11.49 10.78
CA LEU A 112 21.51 -11.06 12.18
C LEU A 112 20.58 -9.85 12.28
N VAL A 113 19.67 -9.84 13.24
CA VAL A 113 18.90 -8.66 13.66
C VAL A 113 19.35 -8.29 15.08
N HIS A 114 19.43 -7.01 15.38
CA HIS A 114 19.93 -6.53 16.66
C HIS A 114 18.77 -6.06 17.53
N GLU A 115 18.68 -6.62 18.74
CA GLU A 115 17.80 -6.12 19.79
C GLU A 115 18.49 -4.97 20.54
N PHE A 116 17.72 -3.94 20.87
CA PHE A 116 18.18 -2.81 21.67
C PHE A 116 17.01 -2.13 22.40
N ASN A 117 17.34 -1.36 23.43
CA ASN A 117 16.36 -0.59 24.20
C ASN A 117 16.58 0.91 24.02
N VAL A 118 15.50 1.68 24.04
CA VAL A 118 15.52 3.15 24.01
C VAL A 118 14.82 3.67 25.26
N ASP A 119 15.56 4.38 26.11
CA ASP A 119 14.99 5.04 27.30
C ASP A 119 14.19 6.28 26.90
N TYR A 120 13.13 6.60 27.66
CA TYR A 120 12.33 7.80 27.45
C TYR A 120 11.99 8.51 28.76
N ASP A 121 11.87 9.84 28.71
CA ASP A 121 11.17 10.60 29.75
C ASP A 121 9.70 10.75 29.39
N MET A 122 9.41 10.98 28.10
CA MET A 122 8.07 11.06 27.53
C MET A 122 7.95 10.18 26.26
N LEU A 123 6.83 9.48 26.12
CA LEU A 123 6.56 8.55 25.02
C LEU A 123 5.31 8.94 24.24
N VAL A 124 5.40 8.93 22.91
CA VAL A 124 4.27 9.16 22.01
C VAL A 124 4.07 7.98 21.06
N LEU A 125 2.94 7.30 21.19
CA LEU A 125 2.51 6.22 20.31
C LEU A 125 1.75 6.79 19.12
N ALA A 126 2.33 6.69 17.93
CA ALA A 126 1.78 7.21 16.68
C ALA A 126 1.96 6.22 15.51
N HIS A 127 2.06 4.92 15.83
CA HIS A 127 2.37 3.84 14.87
C HIS A 127 1.19 3.46 13.98
N GLY A 128 0.03 4.07 14.18
CA GLY A 128 -1.14 3.90 13.33
C GLY A 128 -1.84 2.55 13.53
N ALA A 129 -2.37 2.00 12.44
CA ALA A 129 -3.21 0.82 12.46
C ALA A 129 -2.88 -0.10 11.27
N GLN A 130 -3.27 -1.36 11.38
CA GLN A 130 -3.11 -2.34 10.30
C GLN A 130 -4.41 -2.52 9.50
N PRO A 131 -4.35 -3.06 8.27
CA PRO A 131 -5.55 -3.49 7.56
C PRO A 131 -6.33 -4.53 8.39
N ASN A 132 -7.66 -4.43 8.38
CA ASN A 132 -8.53 -5.45 8.96
C ASN A 132 -9.20 -6.25 7.84
N THR A 133 -8.86 -7.53 7.76
CA THR A 133 -9.44 -8.48 6.79
C THR A 133 -10.74 -9.10 7.29
N PHE A 134 -11.16 -8.82 8.53
CA PHE A 134 -12.31 -9.44 9.20
C PHE A 134 -12.21 -10.98 9.23
N ASN A 135 -10.99 -11.51 9.28
CA ASN A 135 -10.69 -12.94 9.19
C ASN A 135 -11.22 -13.61 7.91
N VAL A 136 -11.44 -12.84 6.83
CA VAL A 136 -11.83 -13.38 5.53
C VAL A 136 -10.67 -14.22 4.97
N PRO A 137 -10.86 -15.54 4.74
CA PRO A 137 -9.81 -16.42 4.25
C PRO A 137 -9.23 -15.94 2.90
N GLY A 138 -7.91 -15.92 2.80
CA GLY A 138 -7.19 -15.52 1.59
C GLY A 138 -7.04 -14.02 1.39
N ALA A 139 -7.70 -13.17 2.20
CA ALA A 139 -7.64 -11.72 2.02
C ALA A 139 -6.23 -11.17 2.30
N LEU A 140 -5.54 -11.68 3.33
CA LEU A 140 -4.19 -11.24 3.69
C LEU A 140 -3.14 -11.73 2.67
N GLU A 141 -3.32 -12.94 2.15
CA GLU A 141 -2.34 -13.62 1.30
C GLU A 141 -2.47 -13.23 -0.18
N ARG A 142 -3.68 -12.85 -0.62
CA ARG A 142 -3.99 -12.70 -2.06
C ARG A 142 -4.48 -11.32 -2.48
N ALA A 143 -4.94 -10.48 -1.54
CA ALA A 143 -5.29 -9.11 -1.86
C ALA A 143 -4.10 -8.17 -1.68
N CYS A 144 -4.06 -7.11 -2.48
CA CYS A 144 -3.18 -5.98 -2.25
C CYS A 144 -3.87 -4.97 -1.35
N PHE A 145 -3.19 -4.46 -0.33
CA PHE A 145 -3.67 -3.31 0.44
C PHE A 145 -3.22 -2.01 -0.22
N LEU A 146 -3.70 -0.87 0.26
CA LEU A 146 -3.34 0.46 -0.28
C LEU A 146 -3.17 1.48 0.84
N ARG A 147 -2.12 1.31 1.64
CA ARG A 147 -1.74 2.18 2.77
C ARG A 147 -0.27 2.60 2.72
N GLU A 148 0.57 1.75 2.13
CA GLU A 148 2.01 1.95 1.99
C GLU A 148 2.47 2.03 0.52
N VAL A 149 3.63 2.64 0.31
CA VAL A 149 4.21 2.81 -1.03
C VAL A 149 4.64 1.47 -1.64
N SER A 150 5.11 0.53 -0.82
CA SER A 150 5.43 -0.84 -1.25
C SER A 150 4.20 -1.58 -1.80
N GLU A 151 3.05 -1.36 -1.16
CA GLU A 151 1.77 -1.94 -1.60
C GLU A 151 1.30 -1.29 -2.91
N ALA A 152 1.41 0.04 -3.02
CA ALA A 152 1.10 0.75 -4.26
C ALA A 152 2.01 0.31 -5.43
N ARG A 153 3.29 0.07 -5.17
CA ARG A 153 4.24 -0.53 -6.14
C ARG A 153 3.78 -1.91 -6.58
N THR A 154 3.36 -2.75 -5.63
CA THR A 154 2.85 -4.10 -5.91
C THR A 154 1.61 -4.05 -6.80
N ILE A 155 0.69 -3.11 -6.52
CA ILE A 155 -0.51 -2.88 -7.35
C ILE A 155 -0.11 -2.47 -8.78
N ARG A 156 0.74 -1.44 -8.95
CA ARG A 156 1.18 -0.97 -10.27
C ARG A 156 1.85 -2.08 -11.06
N ARG A 157 2.76 -2.83 -10.42
CA ARG A 157 3.44 -3.97 -11.02
C ARG A 157 2.44 -5.04 -11.48
N ARG A 158 1.49 -5.44 -10.62
CA ARG A 158 0.46 -6.44 -10.96
C ARG A 158 -0.43 -5.97 -12.11
N LEU A 159 -0.83 -4.70 -12.13
CA LEU A 159 -1.61 -4.12 -13.23
C LEU A 159 -0.86 -4.26 -14.57
N VAL A 160 0.39 -3.82 -14.62
CA VAL A 160 1.21 -3.88 -15.85
C VAL A 160 1.47 -5.33 -16.26
N GLN A 161 1.80 -6.21 -15.32
CA GLN A 161 1.98 -7.66 -15.59
C GLN A 161 0.71 -8.31 -16.15
N ASN A 162 -0.46 -7.96 -15.62
CA ASN A 162 -1.74 -8.47 -16.12
C ASN A 162 -2.01 -8.00 -17.56
N ILE A 163 -1.70 -6.74 -17.89
CA ILE A 163 -1.84 -6.20 -19.25
C ILE A 163 -0.88 -6.92 -20.21
N MET A 164 0.39 -7.09 -19.83
CA MET A 164 1.38 -7.80 -20.63
C MET A 164 0.97 -9.26 -20.86
N THR A 165 0.53 -9.96 -19.82
CA THR A 165 0.08 -11.35 -19.91
C THR A 165 -1.19 -11.47 -20.76
N ALA A 166 -2.14 -10.54 -20.61
CA ALA A 166 -3.34 -10.50 -21.44
C ALA A 166 -3.04 -10.22 -22.93
N SER A 167 -1.92 -9.56 -23.22
CA SER A 167 -1.47 -9.25 -24.57
C SER A 167 -0.77 -10.43 -25.27
N LEU A 168 -0.40 -11.49 -24.54
CA LEU A 168 0.26 -12.64 -25.15
C LEU A 168 -0.67 -13.34 -26.16
N PRO A 169 -0.15 -13.79 -27.32
CA PRO A 169 -0.96 -14.48 -28.33
C PRO A 169 -1.63 -15.77 -27.83
N VAL A 170 -1.04 -16.40 -26.81
CA VAL A 170 -1.51 -17.67 -26.23
C VAL A 170 -2.61 -17.49 -25.18
N THR A 171 -2.89 -16.25 -24.76
CA THR A 171 -3.84 -16.00 -23.67
C THR A 171 -5.28 -16.07 -24.17
N SER A 172 -6.07 -16.97 -23.59
CA SER A 172 -7.49 -17.15 -23.94
C SER A 172 -8.33 -15.93 -23.58
N VAL A 173 -9.46 -15.74 -24.28
CA VAL A 173 -10.39 -14.62 -24.01
C VAL A 173 -10.89 -14.62 -22.56
N GLN A 174 -11.18 -15.80 -22.01
CA GLN A 174 -11.59 -15.98 -20.62
C GLN A 174 -10.52 -15.49 -19.66
N GLU A 175 -9.26 -15.81 -19.93
CA GLU A 175 -8.15 -15.37 -19.09
C GLU A 175 -7.85 -13.87 -19.24
N LYS A 176 -8.00 -13.30 -20.45
CA LYS A 176 -7.94 -11.83 -20.66
C LYS A 176 -8.99 -11.12 -19.80
N LYS A 177 -10.24 -11.60 -19.82
CA LYS A 177 -11.34 -11.05 -18.99
C LYS A 177 -11.02 -11.12 -17.50
N ARG A 178 -10.40 -12.21 -17.04
CA ARG A 178 -9.99 -12.35 -15.64
C ARG A 178 -8.85 -11.40 -15.29
N LEU A 179 -7.73 -11.45 -16.03
CA LEU A 179 -6.53 -10.65 -15.79
C LEU A 179 -6.84 -9.15 -15.77
N LEU A 180 -7.73 -8.69 -16.64
CA LEU A 180 -8.10 -7.28 -16.78
C LEU A 180 -9.34 -6.87 -15.96
N HIS A 181 -9.79 -7.74 -15.05
CA HIS A 181 -10.80 -7.39 -14.05
C HIS A 181 -10.13 -7.13 -12.70
N THR A 182 -10.30 -5.90 -12.21
CA THR A 182 -9.90 -5.50 -10.85
C THR A 182 -11.11 -5.47 -9.93
N VAL A 183 -11.03 -6.17 -8.80
CA VAL A 183 -12.04 -6.15 -7.74
C VAL A 183 -11.50 -5.34 -6.57
N VAL A 184 -12.23 -4.29 -6.20
CA VAL A 184 -11.91 -3.42 -5.07
C VAL A 184 -12.87 -3.72 -3.93
N VAL A 185 -12.34 -4.16 -2.80
CA VAL A 185 -13.12 -4.45 -1.60
C VAL A 185 -13.11 -3.20 -0.72
N GLY A 186 -14.28 -2.57 -0.54
CA GLY A 186 -14.47 -1.30 0.14
C GLY A 186 -14.75 -0.14 -0.81
N GLY A 187 -15.89 0.52 -0.61
CA GLY A 187 -16.33 1.75 -1.25
C GLY A 187 -16.10 3.00 -0.41
N GLY A 188 -15.11 2.96 0.50
CA GLY A 188 -14.60 4.14 1.19
C GLY A 188 -13.78 5.05 0.25
N PRO A 189 -13.24 6.19 0.75
CA PRO A 189 -12.52 7.15 -0.06
C PRO A 189 -11.38 6.52 -0.86
N THR A 190 -10.51 5.75 -0.19
CA THR A 190 -9.36 5.10 -0.84
C THR A 190 -9.78 4.16 -1.97
N GLY A 191 -10.78 3.31 -1.74
CA GLY A 191 -11.28 2.37 -2.76
C GLY A 191 -11.92 3.09 -3.94
N VAL A 192 -12.69 4.15 -3.69
CA VAL A 192 -13.31 4.98 -4.72
C VAL A 192 -12.29 5.75 -5.55
N GLU A 193 -11.34 6.42 -4.90
CA GLU A 193 -10.28 7.20 -5.59
C GLU A 193 -9.44 6.28 -6.47
N PHE A 194 -9.03 5.12 -5.94
CA PHE A 194 -8.31 4.11 -6.71
C PHE A 194 -9.13 3.58 -7.88
N SER A 195 -10.40 3.24 -7.67
CA SER A 195 -11.27 2.69 -8.73
C SER A 195 -11.47 3.69 -9.86
N ALA A 196 -11.67 4.97 -9.53
CA ALA A 196 -11.88 6.02 -10.51
C ALA A 196 -10.61 6.31 -11.32
N ASP A 197 -9.46 6.39 -10.66
CA ASP A 197 -8.18 6.60 -11.34
C ASP A 197 -7.79 5.39 -12.20
N LEU A 198 -8.01 4.17 -11.72
CA LEU A 198 -7.82 2.94 -12.49
C LEU A 198 -8.74 2.86 -13.71
N ALA A 199 -10.01 3.21 -13.57
CA ALA A 199 -10.96 3.17 -14.69
C ALA A 199 -10.57 4.16 -15.81
N GLU A 200 -10.05 5.34 -15.46
CA GLU A 200 -9.48 6.27 -16.43
C GLU A 200 -8.20 5.70 -17.06
N PHE A 201 -7.29 5.15 -16.27
CA PHE A 201 -6.07 4.50 -16.76
C PHE A 201 -6.38 3.41 -17.81
N LEU A 202 -7.32 2.52 -17.50
CA LEU A 202 -7.71 1.43 -18.39
C LEU A 202 -8.35 1.94 -19.70
N ARG A 203 -8.99 3.10 -19.70
CA ARG A 203 -9.65 3.66 -20.91
C ARG A 203 -8.71 4.49 -21.77
N HIS A 204 -7.81 5.23 -21.15
CA HIS A 204 -6.96 6.21 -21.83
C HIS A 204 -5.60 5.62 -22.19
N ASP A 205 -4.95 4.93 -21.25
CA ASP A 205 -3.56 4.51 -21.40
C ASP A 205 -3.45 3.11 -22.02
N VAL A 206 -4.28 2.15 -21.59
CA VAL A 206 -4.30 0.80 -22.20
C VAL A 206 -4.70 0.86 -23.68
N LYS A 207 -5.50 1.86 -24.08
CA LYS A 207 -5.84 2.11 -25.49
C LYS A 207 -4.59 2.35 -26.35
N GLY A 208 -3.58 3.03 -25.80
CA GLY A 208 -2.30 3.26 -26.48
C GLY A 208 -1.39 2.04 -26.53
N ILE A 209 -1.57 1.09 -25.60
CA ILE A 209 -0.79 -0.16 -25.54
C ILE A 209 -1.38 -1.20 -26.49
N ASN A 210 -2.65 -1.57 -26.30
CA ASN A 210 -3.36 -2.53 -27.12
C ASN A 210 -4.88 -2.26 -27.06
N PRO A 211 -5.48 -1.67 -28.11
CA PRO A 211 -6.89 -1.31 -28.12
C PRO A 211 -7.84 -2.52 -28.05
N GLU A 212 -7.40 -3.71 -28.48
CA GLU A 212 -8.24 -4.92 -28.41
C GLU A 212 -8.54 -5.35 -26.98
N LEU A 213 -7.69 -4.96 -26.03
CA LEU A 213 -7.86 -5.31 -24.61
C LEU A 213 -8.96 -4.53 -23.91
N LEU A 214 -9.33 -3.35 -24.43
CA LEU A 214 -10.27 -2.43 -23.78
C LEU A 214 -11.62 -3.07 -23.46
N GLN A 215 -12.10 -3.95 -24.33
CA GLN A 215 -13.38 -4.66 -24.16
C GLN A 215 -13.39 -5.64 -22.97
N TYR A 216 -12.22 -6.01 -22.47
CA TYR A 216 -12.04 -6.94 -21.35
C TYR A 216 -11.78 -6.23 -20.01
N CYS A 217 -11.41 -4.95 -20.04
CA CYS A 217 -11.13 -4.15 -18.86
C CYS A 217 -12.39 -3.95 -18.01
N ARG A 218 -12.32 -4.30 -16.73
CA ARG A 218 -13.43 -4.16 -15.77
C ARG A 218 -12.92 -3.70 -14.41
N VAL A 219 -13.71 -2.86 -13.74
CA VAL A 219 -13.49 -2.47 -12.34
C VAL A 219 -14.80 -2.69 -11.58
N THR A 220 -14.74 -3.51 -10.53
CA THR A 220 -15.89 -3.77 -9.65
C THR A 220 -15.54 -3.36 -8.22
N VAL A 221 -16.40 -2.54 -7.59
CA VAL A 221 -16.31 -2.18 -6.18
C VAL A 221 -17.33 -3.00 -5.40
N LEU A 222 -16.85 -3.79 -4.44
CA LEU A 222 -17.68 -4.54 -3.49
C LEU A 222 -17.77 -3.73 -2.18
N GLU A 223 -18.96 -3.28 -1.81
CA GLU A 223 -19.21 -2.51 -0.58
C GLU A 223 -20.36 -3.14 0.21
N ALA A 224 -20.16 -3.37 1.52
CA ALA A 224 -21.20 -3.96 2.36
C ALA A 224 -22.30 -2.95 2.73
N GLY A 225 -21.91 -1.69 2.95
CA GLY A 225 -22.78 -0.56 3.28
C GLY A 225 -23.12 0.29 2.06
N GLU A 226 -22.89 1.59 2.18
CA GLU A 226 -23.14 2.58 1.12
C GLU A 226 -21.84 3.30 0.75
N VAL A 227 -21.56 3.33 -0.57
CA VAL A 227 -20.47 4.15 -1.12
C VAL A 227 -20.77 5.63 -0.90
N PHE A 228 -19.75 6.43 -0.60
CA PHE A 228 -19.87 7.87 -0.27
C PHE A 228 -20.78 8.16 0.93
N SER A 229 -20.81 7.26 1.93
CA SER A 229 -21.62 7.45 3.14
C SER A 229 -21.26 8.70 3.95
N MET A 230 -20.04 9.22 3.82
CA MET A 230 -19.60 10.47 4.48
C MET A 230 -20.17 11.75 3.85
N PHE A 231 -20.77 11.65 2.66
CA PHE A 231 -21.34 12.79 1.95
C PHE A 231 -22.86 12.80 2.07
N ASP A 232 -23.42 14.00 1.93
CA ASP A 232 -24.87 14.21 1.81
C ASP A 232 -25.43 13.52 0.56
N LEU A 233 -26.74 13.23 0.59
CA LEU A 233 -27.43 12.46 -0.47
C LEU A 233 -27.17 13.00 -1.88
N ARG A 234 -27.31 14.32 -2.09
CA ARG A 234 -27.09 14.95 -3.40
C ARG A 234 -25.68 14.71 -3.94
N VAL A 235 -24.69 14.88 -3.07
CA VAL A 235 -23.27 14.73 -3.39
C VAL A 235 -22.93 13.25 -3.64
N ARG A 236 -23.48 12.36 -2.81
CA ARG A 236 -23.38 10.91 -2.93
C ARG A 236 -23.95 10.41 -4.27
N GLU A 237 -25.14 10.84 -4.65
CA GLU A 237 -25.79 10.46 -5.92
C GLU A 237 -25.01 10.96 -7.14
N TRP A 238 -24.47 12.17 -7.07
CA TRP A 238 -23.62 12.69 -8.12
C TRP A 238 -22.33 11.85 -8.26
N GLY A 239 -21.69 11.52 -7.13
CA GLY A 239 -20.51 10.65 -7.12
C GLY A 239 -20.79 9.26 -7.69
N LYS A 240 -21.91 8.63 -7.31
CA LYS A 240 -22.34 7.33 -7.86
C LYS A 240 -22.55 7.38 -9.39
N ARG A 241 -23.25 8.41 -9.90
CA ARG A 241 -23.41 8.62 -11.35
C ARG A 241 -22.09 8.84 -12.07
N ARG A 242 -21.13 9.52 -11.44
CA ARG A 242 -19.80 9.70 -12.02
C ARG A 242 -19.03 8.38 -12.12
N LEU A 243 -19.07 7.55 -11.08
CA LEU A 243 -18.44 6.21 -11.11
C LEU A 243 -19.08 5.32 -12.19
N ASP A 244 -20.40 5.36 -12.32
CA ASP A 244 -21.13 4.65 -13.38
C ASP A 244 -20.74 5.12 -14.78
N ALA A 245 -20.59 6.43 -15.01
CA ALA A 245 -20.07 6.97 -16.26
C ALA A 245 -18.61 6.54 -16.55
N LEU A 246 -17.82 6.26 -15.50
CA LEU A 246 -16.50 5.62 -15.58
C LEU A 246 -16.57 4.10 -15.73
N GLY A 247 -17.77 3.51 -15.85
CA GLY A 247 -18.00 2.09 -16.10
C GLY A 247 -17.64 1.21 -14.92
N ILE A 248 -17.57 1.81 -13.72
CA ILE A 248 -17.24 1.11 -12.49
C ILE A 248 -18.51 0.47 -11.97
N ARG A 249 -18.50 -0.85 -11.83
CA ARG A 249 -19.63 -1.60 -11.29
C ARG A 249 -19.58 -1.57 -9.77
N ILE A 250 -20.55 -0.92 -9.14
CA ILE A 250 -20.72 -0.98 -7.68
C ILE A 250 -21.67 -2.13 -7.35
N VAL A 251 -21.22 -3.06 -6.51
CA VAL A 251 -22.03 -4.18 -6.03
C VAL A 251 -22.10 -4.12 -4.52
N LYS A 252 -23.33 -4.13 -4.01
CA LYS A 252 -23.56 -4.26 -2.58
C LYS A 252 -23.33 -5.72 -2.18
N GLY A 253 -22.37 -5.98 -1.31
CA GLY A 253 -22.03 -7.34 -0.91
C GLY A 253 -20.83 -7.42 0.02
N SER A 254 -20.94 -8.29 1.02
CA SER A 254 -19.83 -8.60 1.92
C SER A 254 -18.96 -9.70 1.32
N VAL A 255 -17.64 -9.54 1.31
CA VAL A 255 -16.70 -10.57 0.85
C VAL A 255 -16.52 -11.61 1.95
N VAL A 256 -16.53 -12.90 1.57
CA VAL A 256 -16.37 -14.03 2.49
C VAL A 256 -15.16 -14.91 2.17
N ALA A 257 -14.58 -14.80 0.97
CA ALA A 257 -13.31 -15.44 0.64
C ALA A 257 -12.60 -14.72 -0.52
N VAL A 258 -11.27 -14.72 -0.49
CA VAL A 258 -10.42 -14.35 -1.64
C VAL A 258 -9.63 -15.59 -2.04
N LYS A 259 -9.96 -16.16 -3.20
CA LYS A 259 -9.24 -17.31 -3.76
C LYS A 259 -8.16 -16.83 -4.72
N GLU A 260 -7.40 -17.76 -5.29
CA GLU A 260 -6.28 -17.45 -6.20
C GLU A 260 -6.69 -16.58 -7.40
N LYS A 261 -7.88 -16.81 -7.94
CA LYS A 261 -8.34 -16.22 -9.20
C LYS A 261 -9.70 -15.53 -9.10
N GLU A 262 -10.31 -15.48 -7.91
CA GLU A 262 -11.67 -14.96 -7.73
C GLU A 262 -11.93 -14.46 -6.31
N VAL A 263 -12.92 -13.57 -6.19
CA VAL A 263 -13.49 -13.11 -4.92
C VAL A 263 -14.90 -13.65 -4.77
N VAL A 264 -15.25 -14.14 -3.58
CA VAL A 264 -16.57 -14.70 -3.26
C VAL A 264 -17.28 -13.80 -2.26
N THR A 265 -18.55 -13.46 -2.53
CA THR A 265 -19.40 -12.70 -1.62
C THR A 265 -20.37 -13.60 -0.85
N LYS A 266 -20.89 -13.08 0.26
CA LYS A 266 -21.82 -13.78 1.16
C LYS A 266 -23.07 -14.28 0.44
N ASP A 267 -23.56 -13.52 -0.54
CA ASP A 267 -24.77 -13.83 -1.31
C ASP A 267 -24.49 -14.78 -2.50
N GLY A 268 -23.31 -15.43 -2.53
CA GLY A 268 -22.93 -16.39 -3.56
C GLY A 268 -22.34 -15.79 -4.85
N GLY A 269 -22.11 -14.47 -4.88
CA GLY A 269 -21.48 -13.81 -6.02
C GLY A 269 -20.02 -14.22 -6.17
N VAL A 270 -19.62 -14.58 -7.40
CA VAL A 270 -18.24 -14.95 -7.74
C VAL A 270 -17.68 -13.99 -8.78
N PHE A 271 -16.53 -13.41 -8.48
CA PHE A 271 -15.89 -12.37 -9.28
C PHE A 271 -14.47 -12.79 -9.67
N PRO A 272 -14.26 -13.38 -10.86
CA PRO A 272 -12.92 -13.72 -11.35
C PRO A 272 -12.08 -12.45 -11.49
N ALA A 273 -10.88 -12.40 -10.92
CA ALA A 273 -10.07 -11.19 -10.86
C ALA A 273 -8.59 -11.47 -11.14
N GLY A 274 -7.93 -10.50 -11.78
CA GLY A 274 -6.48 -10.47 -11.96
C GLY A 274 -5.79 -9.66 -10.86
N LEU A 275 -6.55 -8.76 -10.22
CA LEU A 275 -6.11 -7.95 -9.10
C LEU A 275 -7.27 -7.78 -8.12
N VAL A 276 -6.98 -7.99 -6.84
CA VAL A 276 -7.90 -7.69 -5.74
C VAL A 276 -7.24 -6.63 -4.88
N VAL A 277 -7.92 -5.49 -4.67
CA VAL A 277 -7.46 -4.42 -3.78
C VAL A 277 -8.36 -4.34 -2.56
N TRP A 278 -7.81 -4.60 -1.38
CA TRP A 278 -8.50 -4.52 -0.11
C TRP A 278 -8.30 -3.14 0.53
N SER A 279 -9.35 -2.33 0.50
CA SER A 279 -9.32 -0.92 0.91
C SER A 279 -10.25 -0.58 2.08
N THR A 280 -10.79 -1.62 2.74
CA THR A 280 -11.69 -1.48 3.89
C THR A 280 -11.08 -2.14 5.14
N GLY A 281 -11.62 -1.78 6.29
CA GLY A 281 -11.23 -2.34 7.57
C GLY A 281 -9.93 -1.74 8.10
N VAL A 282 -10.04 -1.11 9.28
CA VAL A 282 -8.90 -0.64 10.06
C VAL A 282 -8.90 -1.39 11.38
N GLY A 283 -7.77 -1.96 11.76
CA GLY A 283 -7.64 -2.76 12.98
C GLY A 283 -6.37 -2.41 13.77
N PRO A 284 -6.30 -2.81 15.04
CA PRO A 284 -5.14 -2.57 15.89
C PRO A 284 -3.92 -3.31 15.35
N SER A 285 -2.76 -2.64 15.36
CA SER A 285 -1.47 -3.27 15.03
C SER A 285 -1.09 -4.35 16.03
N THR A 286 -0.12 -5.20 15.69
CA THR A 286 0.51 -6.15 16.63
C THR A 286 0.94 -5.47 17.93
N LEU A 287 1.69 -4.37 17.84
CA LEU A 287 2.11 -3.60 19.02
C LEU A 287 0.92 -3.16 19.89
N THR A 288 -0.16 -2.63 19.30
CA THR A 288 -1.36 -2.23 20.05
C THR A 288 -2.03 -3.41 20.77
N LYS A 289 -1.98 -4.61 20.20
CA LYS A 289 -2.56 -5.83 20.80
C LYS A 289 -1.72 -6.39 21.94
N GLU A 290 -0.42 -6.13 21.95
CA GLU A 290 0.53 -6.75 22.89
C GLU A 290 0.80 -5.88 24.12
N ILE A 291 0.86 -4.55 23.97
CA ILE A 291 1.18 -3.64 25.09
C ILE A 291 0.14 -3.68 26.21
N LYS A 292 0.57 -3.52 27.47
CA LYS A 292 -0.29 -3.67 28.65
C LYS A 292 -1.01 -2.36 29.02
N VAL A 293 -2.04 -2.01 28.25
CA VAL A 293 -2.85 -0.78 28.40
C VAL A 293 -4.35 -1.05 28.22
N ASP A 294 -5.19 -0.12 28.67
CA ASP A 294 -6.64 -0.21 28.46
C ASP A 294 -6.98 -0.06 26.97
N ARG A 295 -8.02 -0.76 26.51
CA ARG A 295 -8.42 -0.76 25.09
C ARG A 295 -9.87 -0.36 24.89
N THR A 296 -10.13 0.33 23.80
CA THR A 296 -11.50 0.61 23.35
C THR A 296 -12.15 -0.68 22.84
N PRO A 297 -13.49 -0.73 22.68
CA PRO A 297 -14.16 -1.91 22.10
C PRO A 297 -13.65 -2.32 20.71
N GLN A 298 -13.12 -1.37 19.93
CA GLN A 298 -12.52 -1.62 18.61
C GLN A 298 -11.03 -2.04 18.69
N GLY A 299 -10.50 -2.22 19.91
CA GLY A 299 -9.13 -2.67 20.16
C GLY A 299 -8.07 -1.57 20.06
N ARG A 300 -8.44 -0.29 19.96
CA ARG A 300 -7.49 0.84 19.97
C ARG A 300 -7.02 1.11 21.40
N ILE A 301 -5.87 1.76 21.56
CA ILE A 301 -5.37 2.22 22.86
C ILE A 301 -6.36 3.25 23.42
N SER A 302 -6.82 3.03 24.65
CA SER A 302 -7.70 3.99 25.32
C SER A 302 -6.90 5.21 25.77
N ILE A 303 -7.43 6.40 25.47
CA ILE A 303 -6.85 7.68 25.87
C ILE A 303 -7.90 8.57 26.53
N ASP A 304 -7.46 9.52 27.33
CA ASP A 304 -8.32 10.62 27.79
C ASP A 304 -8.40 11.78 26.78
N ASN A 305 -9.16 12.82 27.14
CA ASN A 305 -9.33 14.05 26.36
C ASN A 305 -8.04 14.90 26.21
N HIS A 306 -6.94 14.46 26.83
CA HIS A 306 -5.61 15.06 26.80
C HIS A 306 -4.57 14.18 26.08
N MET A 307 -5.04 13.12 25.39
CA MET A 307 -4.26 12.13 24.64
C MET A 307 -3.34 11.25 25.49
N ARG A 308 -3.55 11.20 26.82
CA ARG A 308 -2.75 10.34 27.72
C ARG A 308 -3.26 8.92 27.67
N VAL A 309 -2.36 7.94 27.61
CA VAL A 309 -2.70 6.52 27.58
C VAL A 309 -3.26 6.08 28.92
N LEU A 310 -4.33 5.28 28.91
CA LEU A 310 -4.96 4.75 30.12
C LEU A 310 -4.50 3.32 30.43
N ARG A 311 -4.32 3.03 31.72
CA ARG A 311 -4.09 1.69 32.26
C ARG A 311 -4.80 1.58 33.61
N ASN A 312 -5.67 0.58 33.76
CA ASN A 312 -6.52 0.40 34.94
C ASN A 312 -7.39 1.64 35.23
N GLY A 313 -7.92 2.27 34.18
CA GLY A 313 -8.80 3.44 34.27
C GLY A 313 -8.09 4.77 34.57
N SER A 314 -6.77 4.78 34.72
CA SER A 314 -5.99 5.99 35.04
C SER A 314 -4.91 6.29 34.00
N PRO A 315 -4.58 7.56 33.74
CA PRO A 315 -3.50 7.93 32.84
C PRO A 315 -2.15 7.41 33.31
N ILE A 316 -1.39 6.79 32.41
CA ILE A 316 0.04 6.52 32.60
C ILE A 316 0.79 7.85 32.49
N GLN A 317 1.68 8.10 33.44
CA GLN A 317 2.48 9.33 33.45
C GLN A 317 3.39 9.39 32.22
N ASP A 318 3.45 10.55 31.57
CA ASP A 318 4.33 10.86 30.43
C ASP A 318 4.14 10.00 29.15
N VAL A 319 3.07 9.20 29.08
CA VAL A 319 2.76 8.36 27.91
C VAL A 319 1.51 8.85 27.20
N TYR A 320 1.64 9.07 25.90
CA TYR A 320 0.60 9.61 25.03
C TYR A 320 0.38 8.72 23.81
N ALA A 321 -0.83 8.75 23.24
CA ALA A 321 -1.11 8.06 21.99
C ALA A 321 -2.03 8.88 21.09
N ILE A 322 -1.73 8.89 19.78
CA ILE A 322 -2.40 9.72 18.78
C ILE A 322 -2.56 8.98 17.44
N GLY A 323 -3.50 9.44 16.62
CA GLY A 323 -3.83 8.85 15.34
C GLY A 323 -4.61 7.54 15.46
N ASP A 324 -4.50 6.70 14.44
CA ASP A 324 -5.36 5.51 14.30
C ASP A 324 -5.13 4.45 15.40
N CYS A 325 -3.99 4.48 16.10
CA CYS A 325 -3.67 3.53 17.16
C CYS A 325 -4.49 3.74 18.45
N ALA A 326 -5.09 4.92 18.64
CA ALA A 326 -5.67 5.32 19.92
C ALA A 326 -7.01 6.06 19.77
N ALA A 327 -7.92 5.90 20.72
CA ALA A 327 -9.18 6.63 20.77
C ALA A 327 -9.65 6.88 22.21
N ASP A 328 -10.40 7.96 22.37
CA ASP A 328 -11.24 8.15 23.57
C ASP A 328 -12.40 7.17 23.48
N SER A 329 -12.54 6.30 24.50
CA SER A 329 -13.59 5.28 24.55
C SER A 329 -15.00 5.88 24.57
N ASN A 330 -15.17 7.08 25.13
CA ASN A 330 -16.46 7.76 25.23
C ASN A 330 -16.81 8.54 23.95
N ASN A 331 -15.79 9.05 23.26
CA ASN A 331 -15.96 9.86 22.05
C ASN A 331 -14.96 9.46 20.96
N PRO A 332 -15.10 8.25 20.37
CA PRO A 332 -14.13 7.74 19.42
C PRO A 332 -14.18 8.53 18.10
N LEU A 333 -13.05 9.16 17.76
CA LEU A 333 -12.89 9.82 16.47
C LEU A 333 -12.53 8.82 15.36
N PRO A 334 -12.95 9.09 14.10
CA PRO A 334 -12.66 8.19 12.99
C PRO A 334 -11.17 8.15 12.63
N CYS A 335 -10.72 7.02 12.09
CA CYS A 335 -9.35 6.80 11.60
C CYS A 335 -9.10 7.59 10.30
N LEU A 336 -8.85 8.90 10.43
CA LEU A 336 -8.64 9.82 9.31
C LEU A 336 -7.32 10.57 9.47
N ALA A 337 -6.63 10.78 8.35
CA ALA A 337 -5.46 11.66 8.26
C ALA A 337 -5.71 13.06 8.86
N ALA A 338 -6.90 13.62 8.64
CA ALA A 338 -7.32 14.90 9.20
C ALA A 338 -7.45 14.89 10.72
N VAL A 339 -7.85 13.78 11.33
CA VAL A 339 -7.88 13.64 12.80
C VAL A 339 -6.47 13.48 13.33
N ALA A 340 -5.70 12.57 12.74
CA ALA A 340 -4.31 12.27 13.12
C ALA A 340 -3.40 13.49 13.10
N SER A 341 -3.43 14.28 12.01
CA SER A 341 -2.63 15.52 11.89
C SER A 341 -3.00 16.55 12.95
N ARG A 342 -4.29 16.72 13.27
CA ARG A 342 -4.76 17.66 14.29
C ARG A 342 -4.37 17.23 15.70
N GLN A 343 -4.45 15.93 15.99
CA GLN A 343 -3.94 15.36 17.24
C GLN A 343 -2.43 15.59 17.38
N GLY A 344 -1.67 15.39 16.29
CA GLY A 344 -0.23 15.66 16.24
C GLY A 344 0.11 17.12 16.57
N THR A 345 -0.50 18.08 15.87
CA THR A 345 -0.28 19.51 16.12
C THR A 345 -0.73 19.94 17.53
N TYR A 346 -1.86 19.42 18.03
CA TYR A 346 -2.30 19.68 19.41
C TYR A 346 -1.27 19.19 20.43
N LEU A 347 -0.80 17.95 20.26
CA LEU A 347 0.15 17.36 21.21
C LEU A 347 1.51 18.07 21.16
N ALA A 348 1.94 18.52 19.99
CA ALA A 348 3.17 19.31 19.84
C ALA A 348 3.09 20.64 20.59
N ALA A 349 1.97 21.35 20.47
CA ALA A 349 1.72 22.58 21.23
C ALA A 349 1.73 22.32 22.74
N LYS A 350 1.10 21.22 23.18
CA LYS A 350 1.11 20.79 24.57
C LYS A 350 2.53 20.48 25.08
N PHE A 351 3.33 19.74 24.33
CA PHE A 351 4.70 19.43 24.71
C PHE A 351 5.57 20.69 24.75
N ASN A 352 5.46 21.57 23.76
CA ASN A 352 6.19 22.84 23.76
C ASN A 352 5.86 23.71 24.99
N ALA A 353 4.60 23.69 25.45
CA ALA A 353 4.19 24.37 26.67
C ALA A 353 4.75 23.69 27.94
N ILE A 354 4.66 22.36 28.05
CA ILE A 354 5.25 21.60 29.16
C ILE A 354 6.75 21.90 29.28
N LEU A 355 7.48 21.84 28.16
CA LEU A 355 8.92 22.13 28.08
C LEU A 355 9.25 23.62 28.29
N ALA A 356 8.25 24.50 28.26
CA ALA A 356 8.38 25.92 28.60
C ALA A 356 8.05 26.20 30.08
N ASN A 357 7.68 25.18 30.87
CA ASN A 357 7.03 25.35 32.18
C ASN A 357 5.77 26.23 32.10
N ALA A 358 5.04 26.16 30.99
CA ALA A 358 3.80 26.90 30.76
C ALA A 358 2.58 25.95 30.89
N PRO A 359 1.45 26.43 31.42
CA PRO A 359 0.25 25.61 31.54
C PRO A 359 -0.35 25.31 30.16
N HIS A 360 -0.75 24.07 29.94
CA HIS A 360 -1.54 23.66 28.78
C HIS A 360 -2.71 22.76 29.22
N THR A 361 -3.80 23.39 29.64
CA THR A 361 -4.96 22.74 30.27
C THR A 361 -6.12 22.49 29.30
N THR A 362 -6.02 22.92 28.04
CA THR A 362 -7.11 22.75 27.08
C THR A 362 -7.19 21.30 26.59
N PRO A 363 -8.36 20.64 26.66
CA PRO A 363 -8.54 19.31 26.10
C PRO A 363 -8.58 19.38 24.57
N PHE A 364 -8.26 18.27 23.91
CA PHE A 364 -8.36 18.17 22.46
C PHE A 364 -9.82 18.20 22.01
N GLN A 365 -10.11 19.01 21.01
CA GLN A 365 -11.42 19.05 20.35
C GLN A 365 -11.23 19.00 18.84
N TYR A 366 -11.78 17.97 18.21
CA TYR A 366 -11.76 17.86 16.76
C TYR A 366 -12.90 18.66 16.13
N LYS A 367 -12.55 19.51 15.15
CA LYS A 367 -13.51 20.21 14.30
C LYS A 367 -13.31 19.73 12.86
N SER A 368 -14.32 19.06 12.32
CA SER A 368 -14.30 18.60 10.92
C SER A 368 -14.38 19.79 9.98
N LEU A 369 -13.43 19.90 9.05
CA LEU A 369 -13.45 20.93 8.00
C LEU A 369 -14.28 20.52 6.78
N GLY A 370 -14.71 19.25 6.73
CA GLY A 370 -15.35 18.67 5.56
C GLY A 370 -14.67 17.39 5.07
N SER A 371 -15.05 16.97 3.88
CA SER A 371 -14.53 15.78 3.21
C SER A 371 -14.41 16.03 1.72
N MET A 372 -13.47 15.35 1.09
CA MET A 372 -13.21 15.49 -0.34
C MET A 372 -12.65 14.18 -0.89
N VAL A 373 -13.07 13.83 -2.10
CA VAL A 373 -12.72 12.59 -2.79
C VAL A 373 -12.49 12.90 -4.27
N SER A 374 -11.33 12.50 -4.80
CA SER A 374 -11.06 12.57 -6.23
C SER A 374 -11.77 11.43 -6.98
N LEU A 375 -12.27 11.71 -8.17
CA LEU A 375 -12.92 10.74 -9.05
C LEU A 375 -12.18 10.72 -10.38
N GLY A 376 -10.94 10.21 -10.31
CA GLY A 376 -9.96 10.24 -11.39
C GLY A 376 -9.24 11.58 -11.48
N THR A 377 -8.65 11.83 -12.65
CA THR A 377 -7.89 13.03 -13.00
C THR A 377 -8.75 14.15 -13.59
N SER A 378 -10.05 13.91 -13.77
CA SER A 378 -10.99 14.82 -14.43
C SER A 378 -12.05 15.40 -13.49
N SER A 379 -12.18 14.86 -12.27
CA SER A 379 -13.28 15.24 -11.39
C SER A 379 -13.00 14.98 -9.91
N ALA A 380 -13.71 15.70 -9.04
CA ALA A 380 -13.73 15.40 -7.61
C ALA A 380 -15.07 15.80 -7.00
N VAL A 381 -15.21 15.47 -5.71
CA VAL A 381 -16.31 15.83 -4.84
C VAL A 381 -15.73 16.52 -3.62
N VAL A 382 -16.27 17.68 -3.25
CA VAL A 382 -15.87 18.45 -2.07
C VAL A 382 -17.11 18.86 -1.29
N GLN A 383 -17.12 18.60 0.02
CA GLN A 383 -18.13 19.06 0.97
C GLN A 383 -17.43 19.68 2.18
N LEU A 384 -17.55 21.00 2.35
CA LEU A 384 -16.91 21.75 3.43
C LEU A 384 -17.93 22.12 4.53
N ASN A 385 -17.51 21.91 5.78
CA ASN A 385 -18.33 22.16 6.97
C ASN A 385 -17.79 23.37 7.74
N GLY A 386 -17.95 24.57 7.18
CA GLY A 386 -17.55 25.85 7.79
C GLY A 386 -18.72 26.61 8.41
N ARG A 387 -18.61 27.95 8.50
CA ARG A 387 -19.73 28.84 8.91
C ARG A 387 -20.97 28.70 8.02
N ARG A 388 -20.75 28.38 6.74
CA ARG A 388 -21.78 27.95 5.80
C ARG A 388 -21.30 26.64 5.18
N LYS A 389 -22.24 25.72 4.97
CA LYS A 389 -21.97 24.48 4.23
C LYS A 389 -21.77 24.83 2.76
N VAL A 390 -20.67 24.35 2.18
CA VAL A 390 -20.34 24.57 0.76
C VAL A 390 -19.96 23.24 0.14
N ASP A 391 -20.76 22.81 -0.82
CA ASP A 391 -20.56 21.60 -1.59
C ASP A 391 -20.41 21.92 -3.09
N PHE A 392 -19.44 21.28 -3.73
CA PHE A 392 -19.23 21.44 -5.15
C PHE A 392 -18.54 20.20 -5.73
N VAL A 393 -18.76 19.99 -7.02
CA VAL A 393 -18.37 18.77 -7.75
C VAL A 393 -17.71 19.13 -9.07
N GLY A 394 -17.16 18.14 -9.75
CA GLY A 394 -16.60 18.33 -11.09
C GLY A 394 -15.16 18.85 -11.09
N LEU A 395 -14.81 19.57 -12.16
CA LEU A 395 -13.46 20.10 -12.37
C LEU A 395 -13.09 21.20 -11.35
N LYS A 396 -14.05 22.03 -10.93
CA LYS A 396 -13.84 23.04 -9.87
C LYS A 396 -13.49 22.38 -8.54
N ALA A 397 -14.17 21.29 -8.21
CA ALA A 397 -13.86 20.46 -7.04
C ALA A 397 -12.48 19.81 -7.15
N LEU A 398 -12.11 19.34 -8.33
CA LEU A 398 -10.78 18.78 -8.56
C LEU A 398 -9.67 19.81 -8.35
N PHE A 399 -9.85 21.03 -8.88
CA PHE A 399 -8.87 22.10 -8.66
C PHE A 399 -8.69 22.38 -7.17
N PHE A 400 -9.79 22.53 -6.43
CA PHE A 400 -9.73 22.70 -4.98
C PHE A 400 -9.05 21.52 -4.28
N TRP A 401 -9.40 20.28 -4.65
CA TRP A 401 -8.81 19.06 -4.10
C TRP A 401 -7.28 19.05 -4.31
N ARG A 402 -6.81 19.39 -5.51
CA ARG A 402 -5.39 19.48 -5.86
C ARG A 402 -4.68 20.58 -5.06
N SER A 403 -5.27 21.77 -4.98
CA SER A 403 -4.73 22.90 -4.20
C SER A 403 -4.63 22.57 -2.72
N ALA A 404 -5.66 21.91 -2.15
CA ALA A 404 -5.67 21.52 -0.75
C ALA A 404 -4.52 20.55 -0.43
N TYR A 405 -4.33 19.48 -1.21
CA TYR A 405 -3.22 18.56 -0.96
C TYR A 405 -1.85 19.16 -1.26
N LEU A 406 -1.73 20.03 -2.26
CA LEU A 406 -0.50 20.79 -2.47
C LEU A 406 -0.16 21.69 -1.27
N SER A 407 -1.16 22.26 -0.60
CA SER A 407 -0.95 23.09 0.59
C SER A 407 -0.50 22.28 1.81
N MET A 408 -0.93 21.01 1.92
CA MET A 408 -0.58 20.11 3.02
C MET A 408 0.86 19.59 2.94
N LEU A 409 1.45 19.57 1.74
CA LEU A 409 2.86 19.23 1.56
C LEU A 409 3.76 20.28 2.23
N GLY A 410 4.64 19.83 3.13
CA GLY A 410 5.64 20.71 3.73
C GLY A 410 6.80 21.08 2.80
N SER A 411 7.03 20.29 1.73
CA SER A 411 8.21 20.36 0.88
C SER A 411 7.90 20.95 -0.50
N TRP A 412 8.54 22.08 -0.84
CA TRP A 412 8.44 22.69 -2.17
C TRP A 412 8.89 21.74 -3.29
N ARG A 413 9.88 20.89 -3.01
CA ARG A 413 10.34 19.87 -3.95
C ARG A 413 9.23 18.88 -4.30
N ASN A 414 8.51 18.37 -3.30
CA ASN A 414 7.41 17.43 -3.55
C ASN A 414 6.23 18.12 -4.24
N LYS A 415 5.94 19.39 -3.91
CA LYS A 415 4.95 20.19 -4.65
C LYS A 415 5.30 20.29 -6.13
N LEU A 416 6.55 20.60 -6.45
CA LEU A 416 7.02 20.67 -7.84
C LEU A 416 6.91 19.31 -8.53
N TYR A 417 7.34 18.22 -7.88
CA TYR A 417 7.21 16.87 -8.45
C TYR A 417 5.75 16.50 -8.74
N ILE A 418 4.82 16.82 -7.84
CA ILE A 418 3.40 16.53 -8.04
C ILE A 418 2.82 17.36 -9.19
N ILE A 419 3.16 18.65 -9.28
CA ILE A 419 2.71 19.52 -10.37
C ILE A 419 3.25 19.01 -11.71
N VAL A 420 4.55 18.68 -11.79
CA VAL A 420 5.18 18.15 -13.00
C VAL A 420 4.56 16.82 -13.40
N ASN A 421 4.32 15.91 -12.46
CA ASN A 421 3.69 14.62 -12.75
C ASN A 421 2.23 14.77 -13.21
N TRP A 422 1.45 15.65 -12.59
CA TRP A 422 0.08 15.93 -13.05
C TRP A 422 0.04 16.55 -14.44
N LEU A 423 0.96 17.48 -14.74
CA LEU A 423 1.05 18.08 -16.07
C LEU A 423 1.54 17.05 -17.11
N GLY A 424 2.58 16.29 -16.77
CA GLY A 424 3.14 15.25 -17.60
C GLY A 424 2.13 14.16 -17.93
N SER A 425 1.43 13.63 -16.92
CA SER A 425 0.38 12.62 -17.13
C SER A 425 -0.80 13.15 -17.94
N ALA A 426 -1.15 14.43 -17.81
CA ALA A 426 -2.20 15.05 -18.61
C ALA A 426 -1.80 15.28 -20.08
N LEU A 427 -0.52 15.61 -20.35
CA LEU A 427 -0.02 15.92 -21.69
C LEU A 427 0.47 14.70 -22.46
N PHE A 428 1.13 13.76 -21.78
CA PHE A 428 1.86 12.64 -22.39
C PHE A 428 1.27 11.27 -22.03
N GLY A 429 0.23 11.22 -21.21
CA GLY A 429 -0.29 9.98 -20.64
C GLY A 429 0.51 9.49 -19.43
N ARG A 430 0.02 8.44 -18.77
CA ARG A 430 0.66 7.87 -17.57
C ARG A 430 1.80 6.93 -17.96
N ASP A 431 2.81 6.83 -17.11
CA ASP A 431 3.92 5.90 -17.32
C ASP A 431 3.50 4.45 -16.96
N VAL A 432 3.63 3.53 -17.92
CA VAL A 432 3.28 2.11 -17.81
C VAL A 432 4.50 1.19 -17.75
N THR A 433 5.68 1.74 -17.50
CA THR A 433 6.93 0.98 -17.40
C THR A 433 6.84 -0.08 -16.29
N LEU A 434 7.14 -1.33 -16.65
CA LEU A 434 7.27 -2.41 -15.68
C LEU A 434 8.62 -2.32 -14.98
N ILE A 435 8.60 -2.08 -13.67
CA ILE A 435 9.79 -2.18 -12.81
C ILE A 435 9.55 -3.33 -11.83
N ASN A 436 10.23 -4.45 -12.06
CA ASN A 436 10.14 -5.63 -11.21
C ASN A 436 11.04 -5.53 -9.98
N ASP A 437 10.77 -6.39 -9.00
CA ASP A 437 11.75 -6.67 -7.96
C ASP A 437 12.87 -7.54 -8.54
N TYR A 438 14.12 -7.28 -8.16
CA TYR A 438 15.29 -7.99 -8.67
C TYR A 438 15.17 -9.51 -8.51
N ASN A 439 14.65 -10.00 -7.38
CA ASN A 439 14.51 -11.43 -7.12
C ASN A 439 13.40 -12.05 -7.98
N GLU A 440 12.27 -11.36 -8.11
CA GLU A 440 11.17 -11.82 -8.97
C GLU A 440 11.61 -11.87 -10.45
N GLU A 441 12.32 -10.85 -10.92
CA GLU A 441 12.81 -10.78 -12.30
C GLU A 441 13.77 -11.93 -12.60
N ARG A 442 14.73 -12.21 -11.73
CA ARG A 442 15.65 -13.36 -11.88
C ARG A 442 14.91 -14.68 -11.90
N MET A 443 13.92 -14.85 -11.02
CA MET A 443 13.08 -16.05 -11.00
C MET A 443 12.36 -16.25 -12.33
N TRP A 444 11.66 -15.24 -12.85
CA TRP A 444 10.94 -15.36 -14.12
C TRP A 444 11.86 -15.60 -15.32
N LEU A 445 13.01 -14.94 -15.37
CA LEU A 445 14.01 -15.17 -16.42
C LEU A 445 14.59 -16.59 -16.36
N SER A 446 14.81 -17.14 -15.16
CA SER A 446 15.30 -18.52 -15.01
C SER A 446 14.29 -19.54 -15.53
N LEU A 447 13.00 -19.41 -15.16
CA LEU A 447 11.94 -20.28 -15.64
C LEU A 447 11.77 -20.20 -17.17
N ALA A 448 11.86 -18.99 -17.74
CA ALA A 448 11.79 -18.81 -19.18
C ALA A 448 12.99 -19.47 -19.90
N ALA A 449 14.20 -19.36 -19.33
CA ALA A 449 15.39 -19.99 -19.87
C ALA A 449 15.29 -21.53 -19.82
N GLU A 450 14.79 -22.08 -18.72
CA GLU A 450 14.54 -23.52 -18.57
C GLU A 450 13.57 -24.06 -19.61
N GLU A 451 12.44 -23.38 -19.82
CA GLU A 451 11.47 -23.80 -20.84
C GLU A 451 12.04 -23.68 -22.27
N ALA A 452 12.81 -22.62 -22.54
CA ALA A 452 13.49 -22.47 -23.82
C ALA A 452 14.50 -23.61 -24.08
N MET A 453 15.25 -24.03 -23.06
CA MET A 453 16.15 -25.18 -23.14
C MET A 453 15.37 -26.47 -23.39
N ARG A 454 14.26 -26.70 -22.67
CA ARG A 454 13.39 -27.88 -22.84
C ARG A 454 12.84 -27.98 -24.27
N LEU A 455 12.38 -26.86 -24.84
CA LEU A 455 11.85 -26.80 -26.21
C LEU A 455 12.94 -27.07 -27.26
N ARG A 456 14.18 -26.59 -27.03
CA ARG A 456 15.32 -26.87 -27.90
C ARG A 456 15.69 -28.35 -27.90
N MET A 457 15.73 -29.00 -26.73
CA MET A 457 16.00 -30.44 -26.63
C MET A 457 14.92 -31.26 -27.34
N LYS A 458 13.64 -30.96 -27.10
CA LYS A 458 12.53 -31.64 -27.77
C LYS A 458 12.57 -31.52 -29.29
N LYS A 459 13.10 -30.40 -29.81
CA LYS A 459 13.29 -30.19 -31.25
C LYS A 459 14.44 -31.05 -31.79
N LYS A 460 15.53 -31.18 -31.02
CA LYS A 460 16.69 -32.01 -31.36
C LYS A 460 16.35 -33.50 -31.38
N ASP A 461 15.62 -33.99 -30.38
CA ASP A 461 15.17 -35.40 -30.32
C ASP A 461 14.25 -35.76 -31.49
N LYS A 462 13.38 -34.82 -31.90
CA LYS A 462 12.53 -35.01 -33.09
C LYS A 462 13.32 -35.04 -34.39
N SER A 463 14.39 -34.24 -34.52
CA SER A 463 15.25 -34.30 -35.71
C SER A 463 16.10 -35.57 -35.78
N GLU A 464 16.57 -36.09 -34.64
CA GLU A 464 17.35 -37.32 -34.59
C GLU A 464 16.47 -38.57 -34.76
N GLY A 465 15.26 -38.58 -34.19
CA GLY A 465 14.27 -39.65 -34.41
C GLY A 465 13.75 -39.71 -35.86
N SER A 466 13.62 -38.56 -36.54
CA SER A 466 13.29 -38.51 -37.97
C SER A 466 14.40 -39.03 -38.88
N ALA A 467 15.66 -38.94 -38.45
CA ALA A 467 16.80 -39.46 -39.23
C ALA A 467 16.92 -40.99 -39.12
N HIS A 468 16.46 -41.58 -38.02
CA HIS A 468 16.47 -43.04 -37.83
C HIS A 468 15.34 -43.77 -38.58
N ASP A 469 14.21 -43.11 -38.85
CA ASP A 469 13.06 -43.72 -39.55
C ASP A 469 13.17 -43.64 -41.10
N GLN A 470 14.10 -42.83 -41.63
CA GLN A 470 14.44 -42.78 -43.06
C GLN A 470 15.63 -43.67 -43.45
N GLY A 471 16.21 -44.41 -42.50
CA GLY A 471 17.41 -45.24 -42.69
C GLY A 471 17.17 -46.71 -43.05
N ASN A 472 15.92 -47.19 -43.13
CA ASN A 472 15.62 -48.61 -43.34
C ASN A 472 14.81 -48.89 -44.62
N GLY A 473 15.22 -48.27 -45.73
CA GLY A 473 14.54 -48.39 -47.02
C GLY A 473 15.44 -48.19 -48.23
N ASN A 474 16.66 -48.74 -48.22
CA ASN A 474 17.33 -49.23 -49.43
C ASN A 474 18.74 -49.73 -49.07
N ASN A 475 18.96 -51.04 -49.22
CA ASN A 475 20.24 -51.53 -49.69
C ASN A 475 20.10 -52.97 -50.23
N GLY A 476 20.38 -53.08 -51.52
CA GLY A 476 21.08 -54.23 -52.09
C GLY A 476 20.23 -55.11 -52.99
N GLU A 477 20.51 -55.07 -54.30
CA GLU A 477 21.13 -56.22 -54.96
C GLU A 477 21.60 -55.88 -56.37
N THR A 478 22.92 -55.83 -56.55
CA THR A 478 23.58 -56.08 -57.82
C THR A 478 24.77 -56.98 -57.53
N THR A 479 24.73 -58.24 -57.96
CA THR A 479 25.96 -58.99 -58.24
C THR A 479 25.70 -59.97 -59.38
N ILE A 480 26.43 -59.74 -60.47
CA ILE A 480 26.56 -60.63 -61.62
C ILE A 480 27.65 -61.63 -61.28
N THR A 481 27.37 -62.93 -61.34
CA THR A 481 28.37 -63.95 -61.71
C THR A 481 27.65 -65.08 -62.44
N GLY A 482 28.22 -65.46 -63.58
CA GLY A 482 27.70 -66.50 -64.45
C GLY A 482 28.07 -67.93 -64.04
N GLU A 483 27.78 -68.80 -65.00
CA GLU A 483 28.00 -70.24 -65.07
C GLU A 483 26.92 -71.14 -64.43
N GLY A 484 26.55 -72.14 -65.23
CA GLY A 484 25.32 -72.90 -65.12
C GLY A 484 25.49 -74.31 -64.57
N SER A 485 24.31 -74.87 -64.29
CA SER A 485 23.97 -76.31 -64.14
C SER A 485 24.68 -77.11 -63.06
N CYS A 486 23.94 -77.57 -62.03
CA CYS A 486 23.26 -78.88 -62.00
C CYS A 486 22.62 -79.13 -60.62
N GLN A 487 21.43 -79.78 -60.63
CA GLN A 487 20.88 -80.71 -59.62
C GLN A 487 20.69 -80.21 -58.16
N HIS A 488 19.80 -80.71 -57.29
CA HIS A 488 18.51 -81.42 -57.29
C HIS A 488 18.19 -81.59 -55.80
N ALA A 489 16.91 -81.52 -55.37
CA ALA A 489 16.39 -82.08 -54.10
C ALA A 489 16.90 -81.41 -52.78
N LYS A 490 16.21 -81.38 -51.65
CA LYS A 490 14.86 -81.72 -51.16
C LYS A 490 14.88 -81.33 -49.67
N GLU A 491 13.69 -81.06 -49.11
CA GLU A 491 13.34 -81.35 -47.69
C GLU A 491 14.07 -80.52 -46.62
N ARG A 492 13.54 -80.21 -45.44
CA ARG A 492 12.22 -80.17 -44.76
C ARG A 492 12.60 -79.76 -43.32
N LYS A 493 11.67 -79.11 -42.60
CA LYS A 493 11.52 -79.15 -41.13
C LYS A 493 12.60 -78.41 -40.30
N ASP A 494 12.29 -77.70 -39.23
CA ASP A 494 11.06 -77.50 -38.44
C ASP A 494 11.00 -76.04 -37.95
#